data_AF-A0A026VX52-F1
#
_entry.id   AF-A0A026VX52-F1
#
_cell.length_a   1.000
_cell.length_b   1.000
_cell.length_c   1.000
_cell.angle_alpha   90.00
_cell.angle_beta   90.00
_cell.angle_gamma   90.00
#
_symmetry.space_group_name_H-M   'P 1'
#
loop_
_entity.id
_entity.type
_entity.pdbx_description
1 polymer ?
#
loop_
_entity_poly.entity_id
_entity_poly.type
_entity_poly.pdbx_seq_one_letter_code
_entity_poly.pdbx_strand_id
1 'polypeptide(L)'
;MAEDNITILKSKPGGAESRALDTSIYFNVTPPVIFDEVVVPKRADFFNLQTTSTRVADYAPPSDSSASTSTFFDAEALRTSTPLLLDAAVDRVEQTALSDAHRDAWIPSEHTRKILRSIATTAAGASHLDRENLTMPGLTLQGDMSDLIKNASIHLLGEDENIHRNVLTASDVTQDERGLRNLIQAGCYRAAVNLSGRLLAIYAQGYGKINQPSKHTPHSLQLWYTRLSLLAKLRQMDVLENESKPFGNLDKPDMYFTFYPELYGTRPGSMASFAFRLLLAEIPSYYGKPKQAIDSLHKLLATANQIIANFRAGLSGEGTHARISESDQRDAVKLWVARKSRVLVSIVNCAIGMRNYILAIEILESLCELADWTAEQVGILRSAIGRVHLFLGDVSAAEKYLVRDSKEENASVRELVDSGLMAVAQNAFQEAYNCFQSASAMDPSNLMLTNNMAVCLLYTGQLRAAVWLFESAVNRNPLKSLQEPILLNMCTSYELHTTHCKQPKLHLLRQLNRYKGDAADIQCLKLAM
;
A
#
# COMPACT_ATOMS: atom_id res chain seq x y z
N MET A 1 15.56 -80.33 9.95
CA MET A 1 16.36 -80.47 11.18
C MET A 1 17.63 -79.66 10.97
N ALA A 2 18.03 -78.72 11.83
CA ALA A 2 17.31 -78.01 12.88
C ALA A 2 18.13 -76.73 13.21
N GLU A 3 17.44 -75.66 13.61
CA GLU A 3 17.69 -74.86 14.83
C GLU A 3 19.13 -74.43 15.25
N ASP A 4 19.35 -73.25 15.86
CA ASP A 4 18.65 -71.95 15.80
C ASP A 4 19.51 -70.87 16.51
N ASN A 5 19.00 -69.63 16.57
CA ASN A 5 19.49 -68.45 17.32
C ASN A 5 20.69 -67.69 16.68
N ILE A 6 20.60 -66.42 16.28
CA ILE A 6 20.09 -65.19 16.94
C ILE A 6 20.99 -64.85 18.16
N THR A 7 21.67 -63.71 18.30
CA THR A 7 21.36 -62.27 18.06
C THR A 7 22.72 -61.56 17.69
N ILE A 8 22.92 -60.28 17.32
CA ILE A 8 22.21 -58.99 17.45
C ILE A 8 22.48 -58.11 16.20
N LEU A 9 21.48 -57.35 15.72
CA LEU A 9 21.67 -56.18 14.84
C LEU A 9 21.74 -54.89 15.68
N LYS A 10 22.74 -54.03 15.47
CA LYS A 10 22.82 -52.67 16.06
C LYS A 10 22.80 -51.59 14.98
N SER A 11 22.06 -50.53 15.28
CA SER A 11 21.64 -49.48 14.34
C SER A 11 22.72 -48.44 14.03
N LYS A 12 22.59 -47.84 12.85
CA LYS A 12 22.84 -46.40 12.62
C LYS A 12 21.57 -45.80 12.01
N PRO A 13 21.16 -44.58 12.40
CA PRO A 13 19.94 -43.96 11.89
C PRO A 13 20.13 -43.45 10.45
N GLY A 14 19.03 -43.43 9.68
CA GLY A 14 19.01 -42.82 8.36
C GLY A 14 18.97 -41.29 8.43
N GLY A 15 19.77 -40.62 7.61
CA GLY A 15 19.65 -39.18 7.39
C GLY A 15 18.47 -38.88 6.49
N ALA A 16 17.32 -38.53 7.07
CA ALA A 16 16.25 -37.90 6.32
C ALA A 16 16.61 -36.43 6.08
N GLU A 17 16.90 -36.07 4.83
CA GLU A 17 17.00 -34.66 4.45
C GLU A 17 15.62 -34.01 4.64
N SER A 18 15.49 -33.21 5.70
CA SER A 18 14.32 -32.36 5.88
C SER A 18 14.32 -31.27 4.83
N ARG A 19 13.71 -31.57 3.67
CA ARG A 19 13.16 -30.54 2.80
C ARG A 19 12.09 -29.83 3.60
N ALA A 20 12.46 -28.74 4.26
CA ALA A 20 11.50 -27.80 4.82
C ALA A 20 10.53 -27.43 3.69
N LEU A 21 9.26 -27.86 3.81
CA LEU A 21 8.21 -27.35 2.93
C LEU A 21 8.07 -25.89 3.30
N ASP A 22 8.63 -25.04 2.46
CA ASP A 22 8.69 -23.61 2.68
C ASP A 22 7.23 -23.07 2.65
N THR A 23 6.78 -22.44 3.74
CA THR A 23 5.33 -22.36 4.07
C THR A 23 4.65 -21.02 3.79
N SER A 24 5.39 -19.99 3.41
CA SER A 24 4.97 -18.62 3.68
C SER A 24 4.29 -17.86 2.54
N ILE A 25 4.24 -18.42 1.31
CA ILE A 25 3.54 -17.80 0.14
C ILE A 25 2.08 -17.46 0.50
N TYR A 26 1.54 -18.24 1.44
CA TYR A 26 0.13 -18.31 1.77
C TYR A 26 -0.30 -17.33 2.89
N PHE A 27 0.58 -16.98 3.84
CA PHE A 27 0.21 -16.14 5.00
C PHE A 27 0.24 -14.64 4.67
N ASN A 28 -0.70 -14.21 3.85
CA ASN A 28 -0.79 -12.83 3.35
C ASN A 28 -1.88 -11.98 4.01
N VAL A 29 -1.58 -10.69 4.20
CA VAL A 29 -2.45 -9.66 4.79
C VAL A 29 -2.75 -8.59 3.74
N THR A 30 -3.96 -8.59 3.16
CA THR A 30 -4.36 -7.59 2.16
C THR A 30 -4.61 -6.22 2.81
N PRO A 31 -4.04 -5.11 2.29
CA PRO A 31 -4.17 -3.80 2.91
C PRO A 31 -5.15 -2.84 2.19
N PRO A 32 -5.58 -1.75 2.86
CA PRO A 32 -5.86 -0.48 2.17
C PRO A 32 -4.54 0.12 1.64
N VAL A 33 -4.60 1.18 0.82
CA VAL A 33 -3.41 1.72 0.14
C VAL A 33 -3.42 3.25 0.29
N ILE A 34 -2.41 3.96 -0.21
CA ILE A 34 -2.24 5.44 -0.32
C ILE A 34 -3.47 6.23 -0.89
N PHE A 35 -4.55 5.53 -1.21
CA PHE A 35 -5.79 5.94 -1.84
C PHE A 35 -6.84 6.33 -0.81
N ASP A 36 -6.68 5.92 0.43
CA ASP A 36 -7.53 6.31 1.55
C ASP A 36 -7.35 7.81 1.86
N GLU A 37 -6.20 8.42 1.50
CA GLU A 37 -6.04 9.89 1.41
C GLU A 37 -6.89 10.52 0.30
N VAL A 38 -6.95 9.86 -0.87
CA VAL A 38 -7.63 10.37 -2.08
C VAL A 38 -9.16 10.20 -1.97
N VAL A 39 -9.64 9.19 -1.27
CA VAL A 39 -11.06 8.97 -0.97
C VAL A 39 -11.23 8.72 0.52
N VAL A 40 -11.03 9.77 1.30
CA VAL A 40 -11.41 9.81 2.72
C VAL A 40 -12.90 9.44 2.84
N PRO A 41 -13.26 8.29 3.44
CA PRO A 41 -14.66 7.93 3.58
C PRO A 41 -15.29 8.85 4.63
N LYS A 42 -16.40 9.51 4.28
CA LYS A 42 -17.32 9.99 5.32
C LYS A 42 -17.81 8.75 6.08
N ARG A 43 -17.35 8.56 7.32
CA ARG A 43 -17.88 7.53 8.22
C ARG A 43 -19.33 7.89 8.56
N ALA A 44 -20.25 7.36 7.77
CA ALA A 44 -21.65 7.20 8.13
C ALA A 44 -21.84 5.75 8.59
N ASP A 45 -21.93 5.60 9.92
CA ASP A 45 -22.65 4.60 10.71
C ASP A 45 -22.60 3.11 10.33
N PHE A 46 -22.38 2.29 11.37
CA PHE A 46 -22.58 0.83 11.31
C PHE A 46 -24.07 0.50 11.14
N PHE A 47 -24.35 -0.72 10.64
CA PHE A 47 -25.66 -1.37 10.45
C PHE A 47 -26.53 -0.90 9.25
N ASN A 48 -26.60 -1.74 8.20
CA ASN A 48 -27.80 -2.57 7.89
C ASN A 48 -27.57 -3.53 6.69
N LEU A 49 -28.57 -4.34 6.32
CA LEU A 49 -28.47 -5.60 5.53
C LEU A 49 -29.48 -5.72 4.35
N GLN A 50 -29.35 -6.83 3.59
CA GLN A 50 -30.28 -7.47 2.60
C GLN A 50 -29.84 -7.35 1.10
N THR A 51 -29.33 -8.40 0.42
CA THR A 51 -29.93 -9.64 -0.17
C THR A 51 -30.86 -9.38 -1.38
N THR A 52 -30.83 -10.10 -2.52
CA THR A 52 -30.74 -11.57 -2.77
C THR A 52 -30.15 -11.92 -4.17
N SER A 53 -29.87 -13.23 -4.43
CA SER A 53 -29.81 -13.86 -5.78
C SER A 53 -28.62 -13.52 -6.73
N THR A 54 -28.21 -14.26 -7.79
CA THR A 54 -28.29 -15.67 -8.32
C THR A 54 -27.28 -15.79 -9.51
N ARG A 55 -27.02 -16.95 -10.16
CA ARG A 55 -26.77 -18.38 -9.79
C ARG A 55 -26.57 -19.18 -11.11
N VAL A 56 -25.50 -19.98 -11.26
CA VAL A 56 -25.22 -20.86 -12.45
C VAL A 56 -24.95 -20.02 -13.74
N ALA A 57 -24.25 -20.45 -14.81
CA ALA A 57 -23.88 -21.78 -15.32
C ALA A 57 -22.40 -21.95 -15.79
N ASP A 58 -22.20 -22.84 -16.78
CA ASP A 58 -21.00 -23.63 -17.12
C ASP A 58 -20.85 -23.74 -18.68
N TYR A 59 -20.00 -24.54 -19.37
CA TYR A 59 -19.10 -25.66 -19.02
C TYR A 59 -18.04 -25.95 -20.14
N ALA A 60 -17.00 -26.72 -19.78
CA ALA A 60 -16.16 -27.63 -20.62
C ALA A 60 -15.06 -27.09 -21.61
N PRO A 61 -13.97 -27.88 -21.87
CA PRO A 61 -12.62 -27.36 -22.27
C PRO A 61 -11.96 -28.22 -23.41
N PRO A 62 -10.60 -28.37 -23.60
CA PRO A 62 -9.43 -27.69 -22.99
C PRO A 62 -8.28 -27.24 -23.93
N SER A 63 -7.39 -26.39 -23.39
CA SER A 63 -5.96 -26.25 -23.74
C SER A 63 -5.22 -25.44 -22.66
N ASP A 64 -4.01 -25.87 -22.22
CA ASP A 64 -3.31 -25.31 -21.04
C ASP A 64 -1.78 -25.53 -21.05
N SER A 65 -0.97 -24.47 -20.84
CA SER A 65 0.49 -24.46 -20.52
C SER A 65 0.96 -23.01 -20.26
N SER A 66 2.19 -22.72 -19.80
CA SER A 66 2.67 -22.90 -18.42
C SER A 66 4.00 -22.15 -18.15
N ALA A 67 4.09 -21.36 -17.08
CA ALA A 67 5.34 -20.91 -16.45
C ALA A 67 5.10 -20.50 -14.98
N SER A 68 6.09 -20.66 -14.10
CA SER A 68 5.95 -20.36 -12.66
C SER A 68 7.25 -19.88 -12.01
N THR A 69 7.11 -19.00 -11.00
CA THR A 69 8.18 -18.51 -10.12
C THR A 69 7.68 -18.40 -8.68
N SER A 70 8.59 -18.49 -7.70
CA SER A 70 8.27 -18.62 -6.28
C SER A 70 8.65 -17.38 -5.46
N THR A 71 7.67 -16.74 -4.84
CA THR A 71 7.84 -15.56 -3.97
C THR A 71 7.49 -15.92 -2.52
N PHE A 72 8.52 -16.03 -1.67
CA PHE A 72 8.39 -16.86 -0.47
C PHE A 72 7.71 -16.22 0.74
N PHE A 73 8.28 -15.18 1.34
CA PHE A 73 7.50 -14.18 2.07
C PHE A 73 7.49 -12.95 1.16
N ASP A 74 6.31 -12.44 0.78
CA ASP A 74 6.25 -11.21 -0.01
C ASP A 74 6.58 -10.01 0.89
N ALA A 75 7.51 -9.17 0.43
CA ALA A 75 7.86 -7.93 1.12
C ALA A 75 6.72 -6.88 1.03
N GLU A 76 5.71 -7.10 0.18
CA GLU A 76 4.44 -6.37 0.25
C GLU A 76 3.71 -6.61 1.60
N ALA A 77 3.79 -7.82 2.20
CA ALA A 77 2.97 -8.26 3.34
C ALA A 77 3.42 -7.76 4.72
N LEU A 78 4.66 -7.27 4.85
CA LEU A 78 5.17 -6.69 6.10
C LEU A 78 5.09 -5.16 6.10
N ARG A 79 4.94 -4.53 4.91
CA ARG A 79 4.68 -3.08 4.74
C ARG A 79 3.29 -2.63 5.22
N THR A 80 2.44 -3.57 5.59
CA THR A 80 0.99 -3.42 5.65
C THR A 80 0.37 -3.72 7.02
N SER A 81 1.07 -4.47 7.87
CA SER A 81 0.56 -4.90 9.18
C SER A 81 0.75 -3.85 10.30
N THR A 82 1.52 -2.80 10.00
CA THR A 82 1.90 -1.64 10.81
C THR A 82 1.00 -0.40 10.67
N PRO A 83 0.66 0.10 9.46
CA PRO A 83 0.30 1.52 9.33
C PRO A 83 -1.13 1.86 9.77
N LEU A 84 -2.05 0.89 9.78
CA LEU A 84 -3.51 1.07 9.80
C LEU A 84 -4.05 2.01 10.90
N LEU A 85 -3.45 2.00 12.09
CA LEU A 85 -3.84 2.83 13.24
C LEU A 85 -2.84 3.96 13.53
N LEU A 86 -1.70 3.99 12.82
CA LEU A 86 -0.75 5.09 12.84
C LEU A 86 -1.19 6.17 11.85
N ASP A 87 -1.42 5.81 10.58
CA ASP A 87 -1.87 6.72 9.53
C ASP A 87 -3.24 7.34 9.86
N ALA A 88 -4.21 6.53 10.29
CA ALA A 88 -5.52 7.05 10.69
C ALA A 88 -5.48 8.02 11.89
N ALA A 89 -4.38 8.05 12.65
CA ALA A 89 -4.12 9.06 13.69
C ALA A 89 -3.36 10.27 13.14
N VAL A 90 -2.36 10.07 12.25
CA VAL A 90 -1.62 11.14 11.57
C VAL A 90 -2.53 11.96 10.65
N ASP A 91 -3.42 11.32 9.87
CA ASP A 91 -4.39 12.00 9.00
C ASP A 91 -5.31 12.93 9.78
N ARG A 92 -5.73 12.53 10.98
CA ARG A 92 -6.52 13.41 11.86
C ARG A 92 -5.75 14.66 12.26
N VAL A 93 -4.44 14.57 12.46
CA VAL A 93 -3.56 15.72 12.75
C VAL A 93 -3.36 16.58 11.50
N GLU A 94 -3.07 15.98 10.34
CA GLU A 94 -2.94 16.73 9.07
C GLU A 94 -4.23 17.45 8.68
N GLN A 95 -5.40 16.84 8.92
CA GLN A 95 -6.70 17.45 8.63
C GLN A 95 -7.10 18.52 9.64
N THR A 96 -6.75 18.40 10.92
CA THR A 96 -7.12 19.38 11.98
C THR A 96 -6.16 20.56 12.13
N ALA A 97 -4.97 20.54 11.52
CA ALA A 97 -4.03 21.66 11.55
C ALA A 97 -4.64 22.95 10.95
N LEU A 98 -4.99 23.93 11.78
CA LEU A 98 -5.83 25.08 11.44
C LEU A 98 -5.21 26.13 10.50
N SER A 99 -3.90 26.04 10.21
CA SER A 99 -3.16 27.03 9.43
C SER A 99 -2.48 26.41 8.21
N ASP A 100 -2.88 26.85 7.02
CA ASP A 100 -2.23 26.57 5.73
C ASP A 100 -0.71 26.76 5.80
N ALA A 101 -0.25 27.83 6.46
CA ALA A 101 1.16 28.18 6.55
C ALA A 101 2.02 27.13 7.27
N HIS A 102 1.43 26.28 8.13
CA HIS A 102 2.14 25.15 8.75
C HIS A 102 2.16 23.91 7.86
N ARG A 103 1.15 23.74 7.00
CA ARG A 103 1.02 22.63 6.04
C ARG A 103 1.98 22.81 4.85
N ASP A 104 2.07 24.04 4.35
CA ASP A 104 2.85 24.44 3.17
C ASP A 104 4.32 24.78 3.48
N ALA A 105 4.68 24.85 4.77
CA ALA A 105 6.03 25.12 5.23
C ALA A 105 7.03 24.13 4.60
N TRP A 106 8.05 24.65 3.91
CA TRP A 106 9.10 23.84 3.33
C TRP A 106 10.40 24.64 3.23
N ILE A 107 11.55 23.98 3.38
CA ILE A 107 12.86 24.63 3.27
C ILE A 107 13.39 24.46 1.84
N PRO A 108 13.39 25.50 0.99
CA PRO A 108 14.00 25.42 -0.33
C PRO A 108 15.52 25.25 -0.25
N SER A 109 16.12 24.64 -1.26
CA SER A 109 17.58 24.69 -1.42
C SER A 109 18.09 26.12 -1.59
N GLU A 110 19.36 26.36 -1.30
CA GLU A 110 19.97 27.68 -1.44
C GLU A 110 20.02 28.18 -2.89
N HIS A 111 19.96 27.28 -3.88
CA HIS A 111 19.80 27.62 -5.30
C HIS A 111 18.41 28.18 -5.57
N THR A 112 17.37 27.42 -5.25
CA THR A 112 15.97 27.83 -5.38
C THR A 112 15.67 29.11 -4.59
N ARG A 113 16.17 29.21 -3.36
CA ARG A 113 16.01 30.39 -2.49
C ARG A 113 16.56 31.67 -3.13
N LYS A 114 17.68 31.61 -3.85
CA LYS A 114 18.24 32.76 -4.59
C LYS A 114 17.35 33.17 -5.75
N ILE A 115 16.82 32.21 -6.52
CA ILE A 115 15.90 32.47 -7.64
C ILE A 115 14.57 33.07 -7.14
N LEU A 116 13.97 32.49 -6.10
CA LEU A 116 12.72 33.04 -5.53
C LEU A 116 12.90 34.46 -4.98
N ARG A 117 14.04 34.75 -4.35
CA ARG A 117 14.39 36.12 -3.92
C ARG A 117 14.54 37.08 -5.11
N SER A 118 15.22 36.68 -6.19
CA SER A 118 15.38 37.55 -7.36
C SER A 118 14.05 37.84 -8.06
N ILE A 119 13.16 36.83 -8.18
CA ILE A 119 11.80 37.00 -8.69
C ILE A 119 11.01 37.99 -7.83
N ALA A 120 11.02 37.83 -6.50
CA ALA A 120 10.31 38.73 -5.58
C ALA A 120 10.82 40.19 -5.62
N THR A 121 12.06 40.43 -6.06
CA THR A 121 12.61 41.78 -6.25
C THR A 121 12.52 42.34 -7.67
N THR A 122 12.14 41.54 -8.67
CA THR A 122 12.12 41.93 -10.08
C THR A 122 10.72 42.40 -10.49
N ALA A 123 10.63 43.53 -11.19
CA ALA A 123 9.36 44.00 -11.75
C ALA A 123 8.79 42.98 -12.75
N ALA A 124 7.46 42.79 -12.73
CA ALA A 124 6.79 41.73 -13.48
C ALA A 124 7.11 41.77 -14.99
N GLY A 125 7.47 40.60 -15.54
CA GLY A 125 7.67 40.39 -16.98
C GLY A 125 9.13 40.29 -17.48
N ALA A 126 10.13 40.51 -16.62
CA ALA A 126 11.54 40.64 -17.06
C ALA A 126 12.47 39.42 -16.85
N SER A 127 12.02 38.33 -16.22
CA SER A 127 12.84 37.14 -15.95
C SER A 127 12.69 36.07 -17.04
N HIS A 128 13.66 35.99 -17.96
CA HIS A 128 13.78 34.87 -18.89
C HIS A 128 14.34 33.63 -18.16
N LEU A 129 13.45 32.87 -17.52
CA LEU A 129 13.79 31.74 -16.65
C LEU A 129 14.35 30.53 -17.42
N ASP A 130 15.52 30.05 -17.01
CA ASP A 130 16.14 28.87 -17.61
C ASP A 130 15.28 27.61 -17.45
N ARG A 131 15.14 26.84 -18.54
CA ARG A 131 14.29 25.65 -18.59
C ARG A 131 14.68 24.57 -17.59
N GLU A 132 15.93 24.54 -17.16
CA GLU A 132 16.45 23.60 -16.15
C GLU A 132 15.81 23.87 -14.77
N ASN A 133 15.51 25.13 -14.46
CA ASN A 133 14.85 25.56 -13.23
C ASN A 133 13.32 25.37 -13.25
N LEU A 134 12.75 24.87 -14.35
CA LEU A 134 11.31 24.62 -14.50
C LEU A 134 10.97 23.13 -14.48
N THR A 135 9.80 22.81 -13.93
CA THR A 135 9.23 21.46 -13.88
C THR A 135 8.30 21.28 -15.06
N MET A 136 8.66 20.38 -15.97
CA MET A 136 8.02 20.24 -17.29
C MET A 136 7.43 18.82 -17.51
N PRO A 137 6.41 18.43 -16.72
CA PRO A 137 5.83 17.10 -16.77
C PRO A 137 4.88 16.95 -17.98
N GLY A 138 4.58 15.71 -18.34
CA GLY A 138 3.61 15.38 -19.37
C GLY A 138 3.31 13.89 -19.40
N LEU A 139 2.16 13.52 -19.96
CA LEU A 139 1.73 12.11 -19.97
C LEU A 139 2.56 11.30 -20.96
N THR A 140 2.97 10.10 -20.53
CA THR A 140 3.75 9.15 -21.35
C THR A 140 2.86 8.11 -22.02
N LEU A 141 1.75 7.74 -21.38
CA LEU A 141 0.74 6.84 -21.96
C LEU A 141 0.06 7.48 -23.18
N GLN A 142 0.07 6.76 -24.29
CA GLN A 142 -0.68 7.10 -25.51
C GLN A 142 -2.10 6.51 -25.42
N GLY A 143 -3.04 7.33 -24.97
CA GLY A 143 -4.46 6.97 -24.88
C GLY A 143 -4.88 6.38 -23.52
N ASP A 144 -6.12 5.88 -23.49
CA ASP A 144 -6.76 5.30 -22.30
C ASP A 144 -6.25 3.87 -22.06
N MET A 145 -5.85 3.55 -20.82
CA MET A 145 -5.49 2.17 -20.43
C MET A 145 -6.69 1.23 -20.54
N SER A 146 -6.44 0.05 -21.10
CA SER A 146 -7.46 -0.98 -21.33
C SER A 146 -7.78 -1.77 -20.06
N ASP A 147 -9.03 -2.21 -19.95
CA ASP A 147 -9.50 -3.02 -18.83
C ASP A 147 -9.05 -4.48 -18.99
N LEU A 148 -8.05 -4.88 -18.20
CA LEU A 148 -7.47 -6.22 -18.32
C LEU A 148 -8.46 -7.33 -17.93
N ILE A 149 -9.37 -7.08 -16.96
CA ILE A 149 -10.34 -8.10 -16.50
C ILE A 149 -11.38 -8.31 -17.61
N LYS A 150 -11.82 -7.23 -18.27
CA LYS A 150 -12.63 -7.32 -19.49
C LYS A 150 -11.93 -8.15 -20.57
N ASN A 151 -10.67 -7.83 -20.87
CA ASN A 151 -9.91 -8.51 -21.94
C ASN A 151 -9.74 -10.01 -21.63
N ALA A 152 -9.36 -10.36 -20.41
CA ALA A 152 -9.22 -11.75 -19.97
C ALA A 152 -10.57 -12.50 -19.94
N SER A 153 -11.65 -11.83 -19.52
CA SER A 153 -13.01 -12.38 -19.57
C SER A 153 -13.45 -12.67 -21.00
N ILE A 154 -13.22 -11.76 -21.95
CA ILE A 154 -13.54 -11.97 -23.36
C ILE A 154 -12.72 -13.14 -23.92
N HIS A 155 -11.42 -13.22 -23.62
CA HIS A 155 -10.55 -14.27 -24.15
C HIS A 155 -10.88 -15.67 -23.61
N LEU A 156 -11.22 -15.78 -22.31
CA LEU A 156 -11.37 -17.06 -21.62
C LEU A 156 -12.83 -17.51 -21.39
N LEU A 157 -13.80 -16.61 -21.55
CA LEU A 157 -15.23 -16.85 -21.30
C LEU A 157 -16.15 -16.41 -22.46
N GLY A 158 -15.61 -15.72 -23.48
CA GLY A 158 -16.35 -15.25 -24.66
C GLY A 158 -16.90 -13.82 -24.53
N GLU A 159 -17.32 -13.24 -25.66
CA GLU A 159 -17.82 -11.86 -25.73
C GLU A 159 -19.12 -11.65 -24.94
N ASP A 160 -19.99 -12.66 -24.87
CA ASP A 160 -21.26 -12.61 -24.14
C ASP A 160 -21.07 -12.30 -22.64
N GLU A 161 -19.98 -12.78 -22.02
CA GLU A 161 -19.69 -12.56 -20.61
C GLU A 161 -19.38 -11.07 -20.30
N ASN A 162 -18.95 -10.29 -21.29
CA ASN A 162 -18.77 -8.83 -21.12
C ASN A 162 -20.10 -8.09 -20.88
N ILE A 163 -21.26 -8.68 -21.20
CA ILE A 163 -22.58 -8.09 -20.89
C ILE A 163 -22.79 -7.98 -19.36
N HIS A 164 -22.13 -8.82 -18.57
CA HIS A 164 -22.22 -8.80 -17.10
C HIS A 164 -21.24 -7.82 -16.42
N ARG A 165 -20.43 -7.08 -17.19
CA ARG A 165 -19.37 -6.21 -16.65
C ARG A 165 -19.89 -4.84 -16.19
N ASN A 166 -20.29 -4.77 -14.93
CA ASN A 166 -20.82 -3.55 -14.29
C ASN A 166 -19.69 -2.72 -13.62
N VAL A 167 -18.77 -2.18 -14.41
CA VAL A 167 -17.59 -1.42 -13.93
C VAL A 167 -17.56 -0.03 -14.56
N LEU A 168 -17.32 1.01 -13.74
CA LEU A 168 -17.33 2.41 -14.18
C LEU A 168 -16.12 2.75 -15.04
N THR A 169 -16.36 3.36 -16.20
CA THR A 169 -15.33 3.93 -17.08
C THR A 169 -15.12 5.42 -16.80
N ALA A 170 -14.06 6.00 -17.36
CA ALA A 170 -13.81 7.44 -17.33
C ALA A 170 -14.89 8.27 -18.05
N SER A 171 -15.82 7.63 -18.76
CA SER A 171 -16.96 8.26 -19.47
C SER A 171 -18.20 8.38 -18.59
N ASP A 172 -18.35 7.50 -17.58
CA ASP A 172 -19.60 7.32 -16.82
C ASP A 172 -19.67 8.23 -15.58
N VAL A 173 -18.69 9.11 -15.42
CA VAL A 173 -18.53 10.01 -14.27
C VAL A 173 -18.31 11.46 -14.72
N THR A 174 -18.58 12.41 -13.82
CA THR A 174 -18.27 13.82 -14.04
C THR A 174 -16.79 14.01 -14.34
N GLN A 175 -16.46 14.87 -15.31
CA GLN A 175 -15.07 15.13 -15.70
C GLN A 175 -14.41 16.14 -14.74
N ASP A 176 -14.37 15.78 -13.45
CA ASP A 176 -13.89 16.59 -12.34
C ASP A 176 -13.29 15.72 -11.21
N GLU A 177 -12.88 16.36 -10.11
CA GLU A 177 -12.35 15.67 -8.93
C GLU A 177 -13.38 14.71 -8.29
N ARG A 178 -14.70 15.02 -8.35
CA ARG A 178 -15.75 14.15 -7.81
C ARG A 178 -15.84 12.84 -8.60
N GLY A 179 -15.78 12.91 -9.93
CA GLY A 179 -15.73 11.72 -10.77
C GLY A 179 -14.47 10.88 -10.51
N LEU A 180 -13.32 11.53 -10.31
CA LEU A 180 -12.07 10.86 -9.96
C LEU A 180 -12.16 10.12 -8.62
N ARG A 181 -12.74 10.76 -7.58
CA ARG A 181 -13.00 10.12 -6.29
C ARG A 181 -14.01 8.96 -6.41
N ASN A 182 -15.07 9.09 -7.21
CA ASN A 182 -16.05 8.03 -7.44
C ASN A 182 -15.40 6.78 -8.09
N LEU A 183 -14.56 6.95 -9.11
CA LEU A 183 -13.85 5.84 -9.76
C LEU A 183 -12.89 5.14 -8.78
N ILE A 184 -12.18 5.90 -7.95
CA ILE A 184 -11.27 5.35 -6.93
C ILE A 184 -12.05 4.58 -5.85
N GLN A 185 -13.20 5.10 -5.41
CA GLN A 185 -14.08 4.43 -4.45
C GLN A 185 -14.66 3.12 -5.00
N ALA A 186 -14.97 3.08 -6.31
CA ALA A 186 -15.42 1.88 -7.02
C ALA A 186 -14.29 0.89 -7.35
N GLY A 187 -13.03 1.20 -7.01
CA GLY A 187 -11.87 0.35 -7.35
C GLY A 187 -11.58 0.30 -8.86
N CYS A 188 -11.99 1.32 -9.61
CA CYS A 188 -11.84 1.46 -11.06
C CYS A 188 -10.60 2.31 -11.37
N TYR A 189 -9.41 1.80 -11.01
CA TYR A 189 -8.16 2.54 -10.99
C TYR A 189 -7.63 2.88 -12.40
N ARG A 190 -7.69 1.98 -13.38
CA ARG A 190 -7.31 2.31 -14.77
C ARG A 190 -8.21 3.41 -15.34
N ALA A 191 -9.51 3.35 -15.08
CA ALA A 191 -10.44 4.42 -15.44
C ALA A 191 -10.10 5.76 -14.74
N ALA A 192 -9.71 5.73 -13.46
CA ALA A 192 -9.26 6.91 -12.73
C ALA A 192 -7.95 7.50 -13.28
N VAL A 193 -7.01 6.68 -13.77
CA VAL A 193 -5.80 7.19 -14.49
C VAL A 193 -6.18 7.84 -15.82
N ASN A 194 -7.12 7.25 -16.56
CA ASN A 194 -7.59 7.81 -17.83
C ASN A 194 -8.24 9.18 -17.59
N LEU A 195 -9.11 9.29 -16.58
CA LEU A 195 -9.70 10.57 -16.17
C LEU A 195 -8.66 11.58 -15.67
N SER A 196 -7.67 11.17 -14.86
CA SER A 196 -6.61 12.09 -14.42
C SER A 196 -5.79 12.64 -15.59
N GLY A 197 -5.58 11.84 -16.64
CA GLY A 197 -4.94 12.31 -17.88
C GLY A 197 -5.77 13.35 -18.63
N ARG A 198 -7.10 13.15 -18.72
CA ARG A 198 -8.03 14.14 -19.31
C ARG A 198 -8.04 15.45 -18.51
N LEU A 199 -8.03 15.38 -17.18
CA LEU A 199 -7.97 16.56 -16.30
C LEU A 199 -6.63 17.31 -16.43
N LEU A 200 -5.49 16.60 -16.48
CA LEU A 200 -4.17 17.21 -16.68
C LEU A 200 -4.01 17.86 -18.06
N ALA A 201 -4.74 17.40 -19.07
CA ALA A 201 -4.79 18.06 -20.38
C ALA A 201 -5.39 19.48 -20.32
N ILE A 202 -6.34 19.74 -19.42
CA ILE A 202 -6.92 21.08 -19.19
C ILE A 202 -5.85 22.06 -18.69
N TYR A 203 -4.93 21.58 -17.83
CA TYR A 203 -3.77 22.34 -17.34
C TYR A 203 -2.62 22.44 -18.36
N ALA A 204 -2.82 21.99 -19.60
CA ALA A 204 -1.80 21.86 -20.65
C ALA A 204 -0.59 20.96 -20.25
N GLN A 205 -0.81 20.03 -19.32
CA GLN A 205 0.17 19.04 -18.82
C GLN A 205 -0.17 17.60 -19.32
N GLY A 206 -1.04 17.51 -20.33
CA GLY A 206 -1.57 16.26 -20.89
C GLY A 206 -0.61 15.50 -21.82
N TYR A 207 -1.18 14.74 -22.75
CA TYR A 207 -0.42 14.02 -23.76
C TYR A 207 0.36 14.98 -24.69
N GLY A 208 1.57 14.60 -25.08
CA GLY A 208 2.44 15.40 -25.94
C GLY A 208 3.07 16.63 -25.27
N LYS A 209 2.97 16.76 -23.95
CA LYS A 209 3.43 17.93 -23.17
C LYS A 209 4.76 17.74 -22.41
N ILE A 210 5.33 16.55 -22.48
CA ILE A 210 6.65 16.21 -21.91
C ILE A 210 7.69 17.27 -22.33
N ASN A 211 8.46 17.77 -21.37
CA ASN A 211 9.49 18.80 -21.54
C ASN A 211 8.98 20.17 -22.04
N GLN A 212 7.68 20.47 -21.98
CA GLN A 212 7.13 21.81 -22.23
C GLN A 212 6.95 22.61 -20.91
N PRO A 213 7.29 23.92 -20.89
CA PRO A 213 7.03 24.79 -19.74
C PRO A 213 5.57 24.74 -19.31
N SER A 214 5.35 24.43 -18.03
CA SER A 214 4.03 24.22 -17.43
C SER A 214 3.79 25.23 -16.30
N LYS A 215 2.57 25.74 -16.16
CA LYS A 215 2.16 26.48 -14.95
C LYS A 215 1.62 25.49 -13.93
N HIS A 216 2.12 25.54 -12.69
CA HIS A 216 1.66 24.68 -11.60
C HIS A 216 0.72 25.41 -10.67
N THR A 217 -0.19 24.65 -10.07
CA THR A 217 -1.15 25.09 -9.05
C THR A 217 -1.29 23.96 -8.02
N PRO A 218 -1.77 24.23 -6.79
CA PRO A 218 -2.04 23.17 -5.82
C PRO A 218 -2.96 22.07 -6.37
N HIS A 219 -3.97 22.42 -7.19
CA HIS A 219 -4.88 21.43 -7.78
C HIS A 219 -4.20 20.58 -8.88
N SER A 220 -3.39 21.17 -9.77
CA SER A 220 -2.66 20.38 -10.77
C SER A 220 -1.64 19.44 -10.13
N LEU A 221 -0.99 19.86 -9.03
CA LEU A 221 -0.10 19.01 -8.25
C LEU A 221 -0.86 17.89 -7.52
N GLN A 222 -2.07 18.15 -7.01
CA GLN A 222 -2.94 17.11 -6.44
C GLN A 222 -3.40 16.08 -7.49
N LEU A 223 -3.66 16.50 -8.74
CA LEU A 223 -3.96 15.60 -9.85
C LEU A 223 -2.74 14.71 -10.20
N TRP A 224 -1.53 15.28 -10.24
CA TRP A 224 -0.30 14.51 -10.45
C TRP A 224 -0.01 13.53 -9.32
N TYR A 225 -0.14 13.96 -8.06
CA TYR A 225 -0.04 13.07 -6.90
C TYR A 225 -1.01 11.89 -7.03
N THR A 226 -2.30 12.18 -7.26
CA THR A 226 -3.34 11.16 -7.44
C THR A 226 -3.01 10.19 -8.58
N ARG A 227 -2.51 10.71 -9.71
CA ARG A 227 -2.14 9.91 -10.89
C ARG A 227 -0.93 9.00 -10.63
N LEU A 228 0.12 9.49 -9.98
CA LEU A 228 1.30 8.71 -9.68
C LEU A 228 1.00 7.64 -8.61
N SER A 229 0.19 7.98 -7.60
CA SER A 229 -0.36 7.00 -6.65
C SER A 229 -1.14 5.90 -7.36
N LEU A 230 -2.05 6.26 -8.28
CA LEU A 230 -2.80 5.33 -9.14
C LEU A 230 -1.88 4.37 -9.91
N LEU A 231 -0.85 4.89 -10.58
CA LEU A 231 0.10 4.09 -11.34
C LEU A 231 0.93 3.13 -10.47
N ALA A 232 1.29 3.55 -9.25
CA ALA A 232 2.00 2.71 -8.28
C ALA A 232 1.15 1.49 -7.83
N LYS A 233 -0.13 1.69 -7.46
CA LYS A 233 -1.03 0.57 -7.11
C LYS A 233 -1.33 -0.36 -8.29
N LEU A 234 -1.40 0.20 -9.49
CA LEU A 234 -1.55 -0.56 -10.73
C LEU A 234 -0.25 -1.26 -11.17
N ARG A 235 0.84 -1.14 -10.39
CA ARG A 235 2.18 -1.68 -10.66
C ARG A 235 2.72 -1.30 -12.07
N GLN A 236 2.31 -0.14 -12.59
CA GLN A 236 2.69 0.37 -13.92
C GLN A 236 4.07 1.05 -13.87
N MET A 237 5.10 0.27 -13.53
CA MET A 237 6.39 0.79 -13.10
C MET A 237 7.11 1.65 -14.15
N ASP A 238 7.03 1.30 -15.44
CA ASP A 238 7.66 2.05 -16.52
C ASP A 238 7.00 3.43 -16.73
N VAL A 239 5.67 3.49 -16.63
CA VAL A 239 4.90 4.75 -16.71
C VAL A 239 5.19 5.60 -15.47
N LEU A 240 5.18 4.97 -14.29
CA LEU A 240 5.46 5.61 -13.00
C LEU A 240 6.85 6.23 -12.97
N GLU A 241 7.89 5.53 -13.45
CA GLU A 241 9.24 6.11 -13.54
C GLU A 241 9.28 7.30 -14.49
N ASN A 242 8.70 7.18 -15.68
CA ASN A 242 8.83 8.21 -16.72
C ASN A 242 7.98 9.45 -16.46
N GLU A 243 6.82 9.32 -15.80
CA GLU A 243 5.99 10.45 -15.39
C GLU A 243 6.43 11.11 -14.07
N SER A 244 7.16 10.40 -13.19
CA SER A 244 7.70 10.99 -11.94
C SER A 244 9.02 11.74 -12.12
N LYS A 245 9.90 11.27 -13.03
CA LYS A 245 11.22 11.88 -13.34
C LYS A 245 11.23 13.42 -13.40
N PRO A 246 10.28 14.13 -14.05
CA PRO A 246 10.34 15.60 -14.16
C PRO A 246 10.25 16.35 -12.84
N PHE A 247 9.58 15.79 -11.83
CA PHE A 247 9.34 16.44 -10.52
C PHE A 247 10.53 16.36 -9.57
N GLY A 248 11.33 15.29 -9.67
CA GLY A 248 12.48 15.04 -8.79
C GLY A 248 12.10 15.07 -7.30
N ASN A 249 12.60 16.08 -6.58
CA ASN A 249 12.34 16.31 -5.15
C ASN A 249 11.35 17.47 -4.88
N LEU A 250 10.67 18.00 -5.91
CA LEU A 250 9.78 19.17 -5.83
C LEU A 250 10.45 20.42 -5.22
N ASP A 251 11.76 20.61 -5.42
CA ASP A 251 12.50 21.79 -4.93
C ASP A 251 12.67 22.90 -5.98
N LYS A 252 12.25 22.70 -7.23
CA LYS A 252 12.35 23.73 -8.27
C LYS A 252 11.52 24.99 -7.92
N PRO A 253 11.96 26.20 -8.30
CA PRO A 253 11.25 27.46 -8.00
C PRO A 253 9.76 27.45 -8.34
N ASP A 254 9.34 26.77 -9.42
CA ASP A 254 7.95 26.69 -9.85
C ASP A 254 7.03 25.83 -8.95
N MET A 255 7.56 25.27 -7.86
CA MET A 255 6.82 24.58 -6.81
C MET A 255 6.45 25.47 -5.59
N TYR A 256 6.72 26.78 -5.66
CA TYR A 256 6.53 27.71 -4.53
C TYR A 256 5.56 28.84 -4.89
N PHE A 257 4.73 29.26 -3.92
CA PHE A 257 3.72 30.31 -4.15
C PHE A 257 4.35 31.64 -4.59
N THR A 258 5.51 31.99 -4.04
CA THR A 258 6.30 33.20 -4.36
C THR A 258 6.82 33.26 -5.80
N PHE A 259 6.79 32.15 -6.55
CA PHE A 259 7.14 32.13 -7.98
C PHE A 259 6.00 32.67 -8.87
N TYR A 260 4.76 32.72 -8.38
CA TYR A 260 3.61 33.29 -9.08
C TYR A 260 2.98 34.47 -8.31
N PRO A 261 3.67 35.63 -8.16
CA PRO A 261 3.11 36.79 -7.45
C PRO A 261 1.77 37.29 -8.00
N GLU A 262 1.54 37.13 -9.31
CA GLU A 262 0.28 37.45 -10.00
C GLU A 262 -0.93 36.66 -9.47
N LEU A 263 -0.71 35.46 -8.91
CA LEU A 263 -1.75 34.55 -8.44
C LEU A 263 -1.82 34.45 -6.91
N TYR A 264 -0.67 34.56 -6.23
CA TYR A 264 -0.54 34.28 -4.80
C TYR A 264 0.11 35.41 -3.99
N GLY A 265 0.44 36.54 -4.61
CA GLY A 265 1.06 37.70 -3.97
C GLY A 265 2.36 37.33 -3.28
N THR A 266 2.40 37.50 -1.95
CA THR A 266 3.56 37.23 -1.10
C THR A 266 3.42 36.00 -0.20
N ARG A 267 2.47 35.08 -0.51
CA ARG A 267 2.32 33.80 0.24
C ARG A 267 3.64 33.01 0.23
N PRO A 268 4.24 32.69 1.40
CA PRO A 268 5.44 31.86 1.49
C PRO A 268 5.09 30.36 1.39
N GLY A 269 6.12 29.49 1.43
CA GLY A 269 5.94 28.04 1.38
C GLY A 269 5.74 27.44 -0.02
N SER A 270 5.57 26.12 -0.05
CA SER A 270 5.45 25.33 -1.28
C SER A 270 3.99 24.96 -1.59
N MET A 271 3.65 24.96 -2.88
CA MET A 271 2.37 24.45 -3.38
C MET A 271 2.29 22.91 -3.38
N ALA A 272 3.43 22.24 -3.22
CA ALA A 272 3.53 20.79 -3.36
C ALA A 272 3.43 20.09 -2.00
N SER A 273 2.38 19.27 -1.84
CA SER A 273 2.02 18.63 -0.57
C SER A 273 3.12 17.70 -0.04
N PHE A 274 3.14 17.53 1.29
CA PHE A 274 4.06 16.59 1.94
C PHE A 274 3.85 15.14 1.45
N ALA A 275 2.60 14.71 1.27
CA ALA A 275 2.28 13.38 0.71
C ALA A 275 2.88 13.16 -0.69
N PHE A 276 2.87 14.19 -1.56
CA PHE A 276 3.50 14.08 -2.88
C PHE A 276 5.04 14.02 -2.79
N ARG A 277 5.64 14.77 -1.84
CA ARG A 277 7.09 14.68 -1.54
C ARG A 277 7.48 13.29 -0.99
N LEU A 278 6.61 12.67 -0.19
CA LEU A 278 6.80 11.31 0.33
C LEU A 278 6.71 10.27 -0.79
N LEU A 279 5.64 10.31 -1.60
CA LEU A 279 5.47 9.41 -2.75
C LEU A 279 6.66 9.45 -3.71
N LEU A 280 7.16 10.65 -4.07
CA LEU A 280 8.33 10.74 -4.97
C LEU A 280 9.62 10.18 -4.34
N ALA A 281 9.74 10.19 -3.00
CA ALA A 281 10.85 9.55 -2.30
C ALA A 281 10.68 8.03 -2.20
N GLU A 282 9.45 7.51 -2.14
CA GLU A 282 9.14 6.07 -2.15
C GLU A 282 9.24 5.44 -3.55
N ILE A 283 8.87 6.19 -4.60
CA ILE A 283 8.74 5.72 -5.99
C ILE A 283 9.93 4.90 -6.52
N PRO A 284 11.21 5.24 -6.23
CA PRO A 284 12.34 4.44 -6.67
C PRO A 284 12.38 3.01 -6.12
N SER A 285 11.66 2.71 -5.03
CA SER A 285 11.54 1.34 -4.53
C SER A 285 10.68 0.45 -5.43
N TYR A 286 9.61 0.99 -6.03
CA TYR A 286 8.67 0.21 -6.85
C TYR A 286 9.27 -0.28 -8.17
N TYR A 287 10.18 0.49 -8.78
CA TYR A 287 10.94 0.06 -9.97
C TYR A 287 12.36 -0.48 -9.66
N GLY A 288 12.56 -1.04 -8.46
CA GLY A 288 13.76 -1.83 -8.16
C GLY A 288 15.05 -1.04 -7.87
N LYS A 289 14.96 0.26 -7.54
CA LYS A 289 16.08 1.10 -7.07
C LYS A 289 15.93 1.53 -5.60
N PRO A 290 15.61 0.62 -4.65
CA PRO A 290 15.22 1.00 -3.28
C PRO A 290 16.32 1.72 -2.49
N LYS A 291 17.61 1.55 -2.81
CA LYS A 291 18.68 2.37 -2.24
C LYS A 291 18.47 3.86 -2.49
N GLN A 292 18.03 4.24 -3.70
CA GLN A 292 17.73 5.63 -4.05
C GLN A 292 16.48 6.15 -3.33
N ALA A 293 15.52 5.27 -3.01
CA ALA A 293 14.38 5.61 -2.17
C ALA A 293 14.83 5.86 -0.72
N ILE A 294 15.62 4.97 -0.12
CA ILE A 294 16.21 5.17 1.23
C ILE A 294 17.00 6.48 1.31
N ASP A 295 17.86 6.78 0.32
CA ASP A 295 18.60 8.05 0.27
C ASP A 295 17.68 9.28 0.18
N SER A 296 16.55 9.15 -0.51
CA SER A 296 15.58 10.25 -0.71
C SER A 296 14.70 10.46 0.52
N LEU A 297 14.27 9.36 1.16
CA LEU A 297 13.54 9.36 2.42
C LEU A 297 14.39 9.91 3.57
N HIS A 298 15.70 9.60 3.64
CA HIS A 298 16.59 10.20 4.63
C HIS A 298 16.79 11.71 4.43
N LYS A 299 16.81 12.20 3.17
CA LYS A 299 16.82 13.65 2.88
C LYS A 299 15.50 14.32 3.32
N LEU A 300 14.36 13.68 3.04
CA LEU A 300 13.03 14.13 3.49
C LEU A 300 12.94 14.16 5.02
N LEU A 301 13.46 13.14 5.71
CA LEU A 301 13.57 13.04 7.16
C LEU A 301 14.47 14.14 7.74
N ALA A 302 15.61 14.46 7.11
CA ALA A 302 16.49 15.54 7.53
C ALA A 302 15.78 16.90 7.45
N THR A 303 15.11 17.20 6.34
CA THR A 303 14.30 18.43 6.19
C THR A 303 13.17 18.50 7.21
N ALA A 304 12.45 17.40 7.45
CA ALA A 304 11.40 17.35 8.46
C ALA A 304 11.94 17.61 9.88
N ASN A 305 13.07 17.00 10.27
CA ASN A 305 13.72 17.29 11.56
C ASN A 305 14.16 18.76 11.67
N GLN A 306 14.67 19.37 10.60
CA GLN A 306 15.04 20.80 10.61
C GLN A 306 13.81 21.70 10.78
N ILE A 307 12.69 21.39 10.13
CA ILE A 307 11.44 22.15 10.29
C ILE A 307 10.89 22.00 11.72
N ILE A 308 10.94 20.80 12.32
CA ILE A 308 10.60 20.59 13.74
C ILE A 308 11.52 21.42 14.66
N ALA A 309 12.82 21.45 14.38
CA ALA A 309 13.79 22.25 15.16
C ALA A 309 13.51 23.76 15.05
N ASN A 310 13.21 24.26 13.85
CA ASN A 310 12.83 25.65 13.60
C ASN A 310 11.59 26.04 14.42
N PHE A 311 10.51 25.25 14.34
CA PHE A 311 9.31 25.51 15.13
C PHE A 311 9.57 25.40 16.65
N ARG A 312 10.36 24.42 17.11
CA ARG A 312 10.75 24.33 18.54
C ARG A 312 11.56 25.53 19.02
N ALA A 313 12.33 26.17 18.14
CA ALA A 313 13.05 27.42 18.41
C ALA A 313 12.18 28.70 18.28
N GLY A 314 10.88 28.58 17.99
CA GLY A 314 9.97 29.72 17.81
C GLY A 314 10.13 30.45 16.48
N LEU A 315 10.74 29.81 15.48
CA LEU A 315 10.93 30.33 14.12
C LEU A 315 9.85 29.81 13.18
N SER A 316 9.69 30.46 12.02
CA SER A 316 8.95 29.90 10.89
C SER A 316 9.55 28.56 10.43
N GLY A 317 8.79 27.75 9.68
CA GLY A 317 9.32 26.52 9.10
C GLY A 317 10.54 26.73 8.19
N GLU A 318 10.66 27.89 7.55
CA GLU A 318 11.83 28.31 6.75
C GLU A 318 13.03 28.80 7.61
N GLY A 319 12.85 29.02 8.91
CA GLY A 319 13.86 29.53 9.84
C GLY A 319 13.88 31.06 10.01
N THR A 320 12.87 31.78 9.50
CA THR A 320 12.74 33.24 9.69
C THR A 320 12.11 33.60 11.03
N HIS A 321 12.51 34.75 11.60
CA HIS A 321 11.99 35.34 12.85
C HIS A 321 10.57 35.93 12.70
N ALA A 322 9.61 35.14 12.21
CA ALA A 322 8.20 35.42 12.40
C ALA A 322 7.80 35.01 13.83
N ARG A 323 7.12 35.89 14.58
CA ARG A 323 6.59 35.53 15.91
C ARG A 323 5.37 34.62 15.75
N ILE A 324 5.54 33.34 16.07
CA ILE A 324 4.47 32.34 16.13
C ILE A 324 3.83 32.35 17.52
N SER A 325 2.53 32.07 17.65
CA SER A 325 1.90 31.91 18.97
C SER A 325 2.27 30.57 19.61
N GLU A 326 2.22 30.47 20.94
CA GLU A 326 2.49 29.20 21.64
C GLU A 326 1.47 28.10 21.30
N SER A 327 0.30 28.41 20.74
CA SER A 327 -0.64 27.40 20.21
C SER A 327 -0.20 26.93 18.83
N ASP A 328 -0.02 27.88 17.91
CA ASP A 328 0.45 27.63 16.54
C ASP A 328 1.76 26.82 16.52
N GLN A 329 2.68 27.13 17.43
CA GLN A 329 3.95 26.44 17.60
C GLN A 329 3.75 24.96 17.99
N ARG A 330 2.84 24.67 18.92
CA ARG A 330 2.52 23.30 19.36
C ARG A 330 1.84 22.52 18.25
N ASP A 331 0.87 23.12 17.56
CA ASP A 331 0.15 22.48 16.45
C ASP A 331 1.09 22.22 15.25
N ALA A 332 2.00 23.15 14.94
CA ALA A 332 3.03 22.96 13.92
C ALA A 332 4.03 21.85 14.30
N VAL A 333 4.53 21.83 15.55
CA VAL A 333 5.43 20.75 16.00
C VAL A 333 4.71 19.40 15.94
N LYS A 334 3.45 19.31 16.38
CA LYS A 334 2.64 18.08 16.33
C LYS A 334 2.44 17.59 14.89
N LEU A 335 2.09 18.49 13.97
CA LEU A 335 1.96 18.19 12.54
C LEU A 335 3.27 17.62 11.97
N TRP A 336 4.40 18.26 12.24
CA TRP A 336 5.69 17.88 11.66
C TRP A 336 6.33 16.65 12.34
N VAL A 337 6.02 16.38 13.62
CA VAL A 337 6.33 15.09 14.28
C VAL A 337 5.52 13.96 13.65
N ALA A 338 4.21 14.17 13.42
CA ALA A 338 3.36 13.18 12.76
C ALA A 338 3.84 12.87 11.32
N ARG A 339 4.24 13.90 10.56
CA ARG A 339 4.92 13.76 9.26
C ARG A 339 6.25 13.00 9.35
N LYS A 340 7.10 13.28 10.36
CA LYS A 340 8.33 12.53 10.61
C LYS A 340 8.05 11.04 10.83
N SER A 341 7.03 10.69 11.61
CA SER A 341 6.64 9.29 11.84
C SER A 341 6.25 8.59 10.54
N ARG A 342 5.54 9.26 9.62
CA ARG A 342 5.29 8.75 8.25
C ARG A 342 6.59 8.43 7.50
N VAL A 343 7.56 9.36 7.44
CA VAL A 343 8.84 9.09 6.75
C VAL A 343 9.56 7.89 7.35
N LEU A 344 9.56 7.73 8.67
CA LEU A 344 10.19 6.59 9.34
C LEU A 344 9.50 5.27 8.98
N VAL A 345 8.16 5.23 8.93
CA VAL A 345 7.41 4.06 8.43
C VAL A 345 7.72 3.77 6.96
N SER A 346 7.84 4.78 6.10
CA SER A 346 8.27 4.61 4.70
C SER A 346 9.70 4.05 4.58
N ILE A 347 10.64 4.45 5.45
CA ILE A 347 11.99 3.89 5.48
C ILE A 347 11.97 2.44 5.96
N VAL A 348 11.21 2.10 7.02
CA VAL A 348 10.97 0.72 7.47
C VAL A 348 10.43 -0.13 6.32
N ASN A 349 9.41 0.37 5.62
CA ASN A 349 8.81 -0.30 4.48
C ASN A 349 9.81 -0.55 3.34
N CYS A 350 10.72 0.40 3.08
CA CYS A 350 11.77 0.26 2.07
C CYS A 350 12.90 -0.70 2.53
N ALA A 351 13.29 -0.65 3.80
CA ALA A 351 14.29 -1.53 4.40
C ALA A 351 13.83 -3.01 4.40
N ILE A 352 12.56 -3.25 4.73
CA ILE A 352 11.86 -4.53 4.57
C ILE A 352 11.92 -5.01 3.12
N GLY A 353 11.61 -4.14 2.14
CA GLY A 353 11.73 -4.44 0.71
C GLY A 353 13.15 -4.83 0.27
N MET A 354 14.16 -4.27 0.92
CA MET A 354 15.57 -4.62 0.74
C MET A 354 16.06 -5.83 1.56
N ARG A 355 15.19 -6.46 2.36
CA ARG A 355 15.54 -7.48 3.38
C ARG A 355 16.56 -7.00 4.43
N ASN A 356 16.68 -5.68 4.63
CA ASN A 356 17.46 -5.09 5.71
C ASN A 356 16.59 -5.01 6.98
N TYR A 357 16.33 -6.17 7.57
CA TYR A 357 15.48 -6.29 8.76
C TYR A 357 16.07 -5.60 9.99
N ILE A 358 17.40 -5.48 10.08
CA ILE A 358 18.11 -4.78 11.17
C ILE A 358 17.71 -3.30 11.19
N LEU A 359 17.86 -2.60 10.06
CA LEU A 359 17.46 -1.19 9.92
C LEU A 359 15.95 -0.99 10.15
N ALA A 360 15.12 -1.98 9.77
CA ALA A 360 13.68 -1.94 10.04
C ALA A 360 13.37 -2.02 11.55
N ILE A 361 14.08 -2.88 12.30
CA ILE A 361 13.95 -2.99 13.76
C ILE A 361 14.47 -1.71 14.44
N GLU A 362 15.68 -1.26 14.13
CA GLU A 362 16.29 -0.03 14.69
C GLU A 362 15.35 1.18 14.56
N ILE A 363 14.72 1.35 13.40
CA ILE A 363 13.79 2.46 13.17
C ILE A 363 12.46 2.25 13.91
N LEU A 364 11.91 1.03 13.96
CA LEU A 364 10.70 0.74 14.72
C LEU A 364 10.89 0.92 16.24
N GLU A 365 12.07 0.60 16.77
CA GLU A 365 12.43 0.88 18.16
C GLU A 365 12.56 2.39 18.39
N SER A 366 13.23 3.13 17.50
CA SER A 366 13.28 4.60 17.58
C SER A 366 11.90 5.27 17.44
N LEU A 367 10.95 4.63 16.76
CA LEU A 367 9.55 5.03 16.69
C LEU A 367 8.83 4.78 18.02
N CYS A 368 9.13 3.69 18.74
CA CYS A 368 8.56 3.41 20.07
C CYS A 368 9.03 4.40 21.14
N GLU A 369 10.24 4.96 21.00
CA GLU A 369 10.79 5.98 21.91
C GLU A 369 10.20 7.38 21.71
N LEU A 370 9.47 7.62 20.62
CA LEU A 370 8.79 8.91 20.41
C LEU A 370 7.65 9.09 21.42
N ALA A 371 7.66 10.22 22.12
CA ALA A 371 6.49 10.73 22.82
C ALA A 371 5.31 10.96 21.83
N ASP A 372 4.10 11.07 22.38
CA ASP A 372 2.80 11.27 21.72
C ASP A 372 2.01 10.00 21.31
N TRP A 373 2.57 8.79 21.40
CA TRP A 373 1.83 7.54 21.13
C TRP A 373 0.91 7.09 22.28
N THR A 374 -0.25 6.51 21.95
CA THR A 374 -1.08 5.78 22.92
C THR A 374 -0.51 4.39 23.23
N ALA A 375 -0.91 3.78 24.35
CA ALA A 375 -0.53 2.41 24.69
C ALA A 375 -0.91 1.38 23.61
N GLU A 376 -2.03 1.59 22.91
CA GLU A 376 -2.45 0.79 21.75
C GLU A 376 -1.47 0.94 20.57
N GLN A 377 -1.06 2.17 20.24
CA GLN A 377 -0.11 2.45 19.17
C GLN A 377 1.28 1.90 19.48
N VAL A 378 1.77 2.03 20.72
CA VAL A 378 3.01 1.37 21.18
C VAL A 378 2.88 -0.15 21.09
N GLY A 379 1.72 -0.71 21.44
CA GLY A 379 1.42 -2.14 21.26
C GLY A 379 1.51 -2.60 19.81
N ILE A 380 1.09 -1.78 18.85
CA ILE A 380 1.17 -2.07 17.41
C ILE A 380 2.61 -1.97 16.89
N LEU A 381 3.39 -0.98 17.34
CA LEU A 381 4.81 -0.88 16.99
C LEU A 381 5.62 -2.05 17.58
N ARG A 382 5.27 -2.55 18.78
CA ARG A 382 5.85 -3.80 19.34
C ARG A 382 5.44 -5.03 18.54
N SER A 383 4.15 -5.18 18.23
CA SER A 383 3.66 -6.23 17.31
C SER A 383 4.40 -6.21 15.97
N ALA A 384 4.76 -5.02 15.47
CA ALA A 384 5.57 -4.87 14.27
C ALA A 384 6.98 -5.43 14.44
N ILE A 385 7.72 -5.00 15.46
CA ILE A 385 9.10 -5.47 15.74
C ILE A 385 9.13 -7.00 15.87
N GLY A 386 8.19 -7.57 16.62
CA GLY A 386 8.06 -9.02 16.76
C GLY A 386 7.79 -9.74 15.43
N ARG A 387 6.93 -9.18 14.55
CA ARG A 387 6.73 -9.71 13.19
C ARG A 387 7.96 -9.57 12.30
N VAL A 388 8.76 -8.51 12.44
CA VAL A 388 10.05 -8.38 11.72
C VAL A 388 11.04 -9.44 12.19
N HIS A 389 11.10 -9.74 13.49
CA HIS A 389 11.90 -10.85 14.02
C HIS A 389 11.42 -12.22 13.50
N LEU A 390 10.11 -12.46 13.37
CA LEU A 390 9.59 -13.66 12.71
C LEU A 390 10.04 -13.76 11.24
N PHE A 391 10.03 -12.65 10.49
CA PHE A 391 10.53 -12.61 9.10
C PHE A 391 12.06 -12.79 9.00
N LEU A 392 12.81 -12.45 10.06
CA LEU A 392 14.24 -12.75 10.20
C LEU A 392 14.50 -14.23 10.59
N GLY A 393 13.49 -14.94 11.09
CA GLY A 393 13.60 -16.29 11.65
C GLY A 393 13.97 -16.34 13.14
N ASP A 394 14.08 -15.19 13.81
CA ASP A 394 14.41 -15.10 15.24
C ASP A 394 13.15 -15.17 16.10
N VAL A 395 12.64 -16.40 16.26
CA VAL A 395 11.45 -16.68 17.08
C VAL A 395 11.66 -16.28 18.55
N SER A 396 12.88 -16.40 19.08
CA SER A 396 13.20 -16.07 20.48
C SER A 396 13.32 -14.58 20.76
N ALA A 397 13.65 -13.75 19.76
CA ALA A 397 13.46 -12.31 19.86
C ALA A 397 12.00 -11.93 19.66
N ALA A 398 11.32 -12.51 18.66
CA ALA A 398 9.90 -12.23 18.39
C ALA A 398 9.00 -12.46 19.62
N GLU A 399 9.25 -13.55 20.37
CA GLU A 399 8.55 -13.88 21.60
C GLU A 399 8.48 -12.70 22.59
N LYS A 400 9.57 -11.93 22.74
CA LYS A 400 9.68 -10.80 23.68
C LYS A 400 8.77 -9.61 23.33
N TYR A 401 8.34 -9.49 22.08
CA TYR A 401 7.48 -8.40 21.61
C TYR A 401 6.03 -8.87 21.34
N LEU A 402 5.81 -10.18 21.17
CA LEU A 402 4.50 -10.76 20.83
C LEU A 402 3.81 -11.52 22.00
N VAL A 403 4.56 -12.04 22.98
CA VAL A 403 4.01 -12.76 24.14
C VAL A 403 3.69 -11.79 25.29
N ARG A 404 2.74 -12.18 26.14
CA ARG A 404 2.16 -11.35 27.20
C ARG A 404 2.86 -11.54 28.55
N ASP A 405 3.12 -10.43 29.24
CA ASP A 405 3.33 -10.41 30.69
C ASP A 405 2.00 -10.40 31.50
N SER A 406 0.90 -9.91 30.91
CA SER A 406 -0.37 -9.68 31.64
C SER A 406 -1.29 -10.91 31.70
N LYS A 407 -1.99 -11.08 32.84
CA LYS A 407 -2.96 -12.16 33.12
C LYS A 407 -4.42 -11.78 32.88
N GLU A 408 -4.70 -10.79 32.03
CA GLU A 408 -6.08 -10.39 31.72
C GLU A 408 -6.75 -11.43 30.81
N GLU A 409 -7.98 -11.85 31.13
CA GLU A 409 -8.61 -13.03 30.51
C GLU A 409 -9.04 -12.80 29.05
N ASN A 410 -9.26 -11.55 28.63
CA ASN A 410 -9.71 -11.19 27.29
C ASN A 410 -8.55 -10.68 26.43
N ALA A 411 -8.02 -11.52 25.55
CA ALA A 411 -7.03 -11.10 24.54
C ALA A 411 -7.69 -10.32 23.40
N SER A 412 -7.02 -9.30 22.87
CA SER A 412 -7.48 -8.56 21.69
C SER A 412 -7.26 -9.33 20.38
N VAL A 413 -7.96 -8.91 19.31
CA VAL A 413 -7.76 -9.43 17.94
C VAL A 413 -6.28 -9.35 17.51
N ARG A 414 -5.56 -8.29 17.89
CA ARG A 414 -4.12 -8.13 17.61
C ARG A 414 -3.30 -9.22 18.29
N GLU A 415 -3.51 -9.44 19.59
CA GLU A 415 -2.75 -10.44 20.36
C GLU A 415 -3.07 -11.87 19.92
N LEU A 416 -4.32 -12.16 19.55
CA LEU A 416 -4.69 -13.47 18.99
C LEU A 416 -4.06 -13.69 17.60
N VAL A 417 -3.94 -12.66 16.77
CA VAL A 417 -3.20 -12.72 15.50
C VAL A 417 -1.71 -12.97 15.75
N ASP A 418 -1.09 -12.23 16.67
CA ASP A 418 0.34 -12.35 16.98
C ASP A 418 0.67 -13.71 17.60
N SER A 419 -0.20 -14.23 18.47
CA SER A 419 -0.11 -15.58 19.02
C SER A 419 -0.26 -16.64 17.92
N GLY A 420 -1.18 -16.44 16.98
CA GLY A 420 -1.36 -17.32 15.82
C GLY A 420 -0.14 -17.31 14.89
N LEU A 421 0.51 -16.16 14.68
CA LEU A 421 1.74 -16.05 13.89
C LEU A 421 2.95 -16.70 14.58
N MET A 422 3.08 -16.58 15.91
CA MET A 422 4.06 -17.33 16.70
C MET A 422 3.86 -18.84 16.55
N ALA A 423 2.62 -19.32 16.67
CA ALA A 423 2.28 -20.73 16.49
C ALA A 423 2.57 -21.23 15.05
N VAL A 424 2.32 -20.42 14.01
CA VAL A 424 2.74 -20.74 12.63
C VAL A 424 4.26 -20.90 12.53
N ALA A 425 5.04 -19.96 13.10
CA ALA A 425 6.51 -20.04 13.08
C ALA A 425 7.07 -21.26 13.84
N GLN A 426 6.32 -21.76 14.83
CA GLN A 426 6.64 -22.98 15.59
C GLN A 426 6.08 -24.26 14.92
N ASN A 427 5.46 -24.17 13.74
CA ASN A 427 4.75 -25.25 13.03
C ASN A 427 3.53 -25.83 13.80
N ALA A 428 3.04 -25.15 14.82
CA ALA A 428 1.84 -25.50 15.60
C ALA A 428 0.55 -25.06 14.88
N PHE A 429 0.36 -25.50 13.62
CA PHE A 429 -0.71 -25.01 12.73
C PHE A 429 -2.14 -25.16 13.29
N GLN A 430 -2.40 -26.17 14.14
CA GLN A 430 -3.71 -26.33 14.78
C GLN A 430 -3.94 -25.29 15.90
N GLU A 431 -2.90 -24.92 16.65
CA GLU A 431 -2.97 -23.87 17.67
C GLU A 431 -3.13 -22.49 17.00
N ALA A 432 -2.37 -22.25 15.92
CA ALA A 432 -2.54 -21.07 15.07
C ALA A 432 -3.97 -20.95 14.52
N TYR A 433 -4.54 -22.04 14.00
CA TYR A 433 -5.94 -22.07 13.55
C TYR A 433 -6.91 -21.68 14.67
N ASN A 434 -6.72 -22.21 15.88
CA ASN A 434 -7.57 -21.89 17.03
C ASN A 434 -7.47 -20.40 17.40
N CYS A 435 -6.27 -19.82 17.43
CA CYS A 435 -6.06 -18.39 17.67
C CYS A 435 -6.74 -17.51 16.61
N PHE A 436 -6.57 -17.81 15.32
CA PHE A 436 -7.24 -17.08 14.24
C PHE A 436 -8.77 -17.29 14.25
N GLN A 437 -9.26 -18.45 14.68
CA GLN A 437 -10.70 -18.72 14.85
C GLN A 437 -11.29 -17.88 15.99
N SER A 438 -10.62 -17.78 17.14
CA SER A 438 -11.02 -16.90 18.24
C SER A 438 -11.03 -15.43 17.83
N ALA A 439 -10.01 -14.98 17.07
CA ALA A 439 -9.99 -13.63 16.51
C ALA A 439 -11.15 -13.40 15.51
N SER A 440 -11.45 -14.41 14.67
CA SER A 440 -12.51 -14.35 13.64
C SER A 440 -13.92 -14.34 14.26
N ALA A 441 -14.09 -14.85 15.47
CA ALA A 441 -15.31 -14.69 16.24
C ALA A 441 -15.52 -13.24 16.75
N MET A 442 -14.44 -12.46 16.94
CA MET A 442 -14.49 -11.06 17.36
C MET A 442 -14.61 -10.09 16.18
N ASP A 443 -13.90 -10.35 15.07
CA ASP A 443 -14.04 -9.63 13.81
C ASP A 443 -14.34 -10.60 12.63
N PRO A 444 -15.62 -11.01 12.47
CA PRO A 444 -16.04 -11.87 11.35
C PRO A 444 -15.98 -11.19 9.97
N SER A 445 -15.60 -9.90 9.92
CA SER A 445 -15.40 -9.17 8.66
C SER A 445 -13.96 -9.27 8.15
N ASN A 446 -13.05 -9.82 8.96
CA ASN A 446 -11.63 -9.86 8.69
C ASN A 446 -11.23 -10.99 7.73
N LEU A 447 -10.92 -10.61 6.49
CA LEU A 447 -10.55 -11.56 5.46
C LEU A 447 -9.12 -12.11 5.63
N MET A 448 -8.24 -11.40 6.33
CA MET A 448 -6.90 -11.93 6.68
C MET A 448 -7.01 -13.10 7.67
N LEU A 449 -7.89 -13.01 8.67
CA LEU A 449 -8.15 -14.13 9.59
C LEU A 449 -8.70 -15.34 8.83
N THR A 450 -9.65 -15.11 7.92
CA THR A 450 -10.23 -16.15 7.06
C THR A 450 -9.17 -16.80 6.16
N ASN A 451 -8.26 -16.00 5.60
CA ASN A 451 -7.12 -16.47 4.81
C ASN A 451 -6.18 -17.35 5.65
N ASN A 452 -5.69 -16.83 6.78
CA ASN A 452 -4.75 -17.55 7.63
C ASN A 452 -5.35 -18.84 8.22
N MET A 453 -6.64 -18.85 8.56
CA MET A 453 -7.37 -20.06 8.94
C MET A 453 -7.39 -21.10 7.82
N ALA A 454 -7.74 -20.70 6.59
CA ALA A 454 -7.75 -21.62 5.44
C ALA A 454 -6.34 -22.17 5.15
N VAL A 455 -5.30 -21.37 5.33
CA VAL A 455 -3.91 -21.79 5.16
C VAL A 455 -3.46 -22.77 6.26
N CYS A 456 -3.85 -22.57 7.52
CA CYS A 456 -3.62 -23.57 8.57
C CYS A 456 -4.37 -24.90 8.28
N LEU A 457 -5.53 -24.84 7.63
CA LEU A 457 -6.23 -26.02 7.12
C LEU A 457 -5.47 -26.70 5.96
N LEU A 458 -4.78 -25.96 5.09
CA LEU A 458 -3.87 -26.55 4.09
C LEU A 458 -2.71 -27.31 4.77
N TYR A 459 -2.03 -26.68 5.74
CA TYR A 459 -0.88 -27.30 6.43
C TYR A 459 -1.24 -28.47 7.34
N THR A 460 -2.48 -28.55 7.83
CA THR A 460 -3.00 -29.75 8.52
C THR A 460 -3.60 -30.79 7.56
N GLY A 461 -3.44 -30.63 6.24
CA GLY A 461 -3.92 -31.57 5.22
C GLY A 461 -5.43 -31.52 4.95
N GLN A 462 -6.15 -30.60 5.59
CA GLN A 462 -7.61 -30.44 5.50
C GLN A 462 -8.03 -29.63 4.26
N LEU A 463 -7.47 -29.97 3.08
CA LEU A 463 -7.62 -29.24 1.81
C LEU A 463 -9.09 -28.90 1.48
N ARG A 464 -10.02 -29.86 1.70
CA ARG A 464 -11.45 -29.67 1.44
C ARG A 464 -12.09 -28.62 2.35
N ALA A 465 -11.63 -28.50 3.60
CA ALA A 465 -12.10 -27.48 4.52
C ALA A 465 -11.52 -26.10 4.19
N ALA A 466 -10.25 -26.03 3.76
CA ALA A 466 -9.62 -24.80 3.28
C ALA A 466 -10.36 -24.24 2.05
N VAL A 467 -10.60 -25.08 1.03
CA VAL A 467 -11.38 -24.71 -0.16
C VAL A 467 -12.79 -24.25 0.22
N TRP A 468 -13.50 -24.98 1.07
CA TRP A 468 -14.84 -24.60 1.51
C TRP A 468 -14.85 -23.27 2.28
N LEU A 469 -13.83 -22.98 3.08
CA LEU A 469 -13.72 -21.72 3.82
C LEU A 469 -13.51 -20.52 2.87
N PHE A 470 -12.63 -20.66 1.88
CA PHE A 470 -12.47 -19.66 0.81
C PHE A 470 -13.75 -19.47 -0.01
N GLU A 471 -14.40 -20.55 -0.45
CA GLU A 471 -15.66 -20.50 -1.18
C GLU A 471 -16.77 -19.85 -0.34
N SER A 472 -16.86 -20.14 0.96
CA SER A 472 -17.82 -19.50 1.86
C SER A 472 -17.55 -18.00 1.98
N ALA A 473 -16.28 -17.58 2.07
CA ALA A 473 -15.90 -16.16 2.13
C ALA A 473 -16.26 -15.40 0.84
N VAL A 474 -15.97 -15.98 -0.34
CA VAL A 474 -16.31 -15.37 -1.63
C VAL A 474 -17.84 -15.30 -1.80
N ASN A 475 -18.56 -16.40 -1.56
CA ASN A 475 -20.02 -16.42 -1.72
C ASN A 475 -20.78 -15.51 -0.75
N ARG A 476 -20.24 -15.26 0.47
CA ARG A 476 -20.85 -14.33 1.44
C ARG A 476 -20.72 -12.86 1.01
N ASN A 477 -19.60 -12.47 0.42
CA ASN A 477 -19.35 -11.08 0.02
C ASN A 477 -18.29 -10.96 -1.10
N PRO A 478 -18.65 -11.14 -2.39
CA PRO A 478 -17.69 -11.04 -3.48
C PRO A 478 -16.94 -9.70 -3.52
N LEU A 479 -17.67 -8.59 -3.27
CA LEU A 479 -17.11 -7.23 -3.29
C LEU A 479 -15.95 -7.03 -2.31
N LYS A 480 -16.00 -7.65 -1.13
CA LYS A 480 -14.90 -7.63 -0.16
C LYS A 480 -13.87 -8.74 -0.41
N SER A 481 -14.33 -9.97 -0.65
CA SER A 481 -13.51 -11.20 -0.62
C SER A 481 -12.70 -11.47 -1.89
N LEU A 482 -13.03 -10.87 -3.03
CA LEU A 482 -12.24 -10.98 -4.26
C LEU A 482 -10.98 -10.09 -4.14
N GLN A 483 -9.98 -10.58 -3.41
CA GLN A 483 -8.69 -9.91 -3.19
C GLN A 483 -7.55 -10.78 -3.69
N GLU A 484 -6.51 -10.16 -4.25
CA GLU A 484 -5.37 -10.83 -4.87
C GLU A 484 -4.76 -11.97 -4.03
N PRO A 485 -4.49 -11.82 -2.71
CA PRO A 485 -3.91 -12.93 -1.94
C PRO A 485 -4.89 -14.07 -1.66
N ILE A 486 -6.17 -13.75 -1.43
CA ILE A 486 -7.23 -14.72 -1.19
C ILE A 486 -7.45 -15.55 -2.46
N LEU A 487 -7.48 -14.88 -3.62
CA LEU A 487 -7.60 -15.51 -4.93
C LEU A 487 -6.38 -16.40 -5.23
N LEU A 488 -5.15 -15.92 -5.01
CA LEU A 488 -3.93 -16.70 -5.21
C LEU A 488 -3.92 -17.98 -4.34
N ASN A 489 -4.30 -17.87 -3.07
CA ASN A 489 -4.36 -19.01 -2.16
C ASN A 489 -5.51 -19.96 -2.48
N MET A 490 -6.67 -19.45 -2.88
CA MET A 490 -7.82 -20.24 -3.31
C MET A 490 -7.52 -21.00 -4.61
N CYS A 491 -6.88 -20.35 -5.59
CA CYS A 491 -6.41 -20.97 -6.82
C CYS A 491 -5.33 -22.03 -6.57
N THR A 492 -4.43 -21.82 -5.62
CA THR A 492 -3.45 -22.84 -5.20
C THR A 492 -4.12 -23.98 -4.42
N SER A 493 -5.14 -23.68 -3.61
CA SER A 493 -5.95 -24.70 -2.92
C SER A 493 -6.69 -25.58 -3.92
N TYR A 494 -7.21 -25.01 -5.02
CA TYR A 494 -7.81 -25.77 -6.11
C TYR A 494 -6.78 -26.64 -6.85
N GLU A 495 -5.57 -26.15 -7.11
CA GLU A 495 -4.48 -26.93 -7.71
C GLU A 495 -4.08 -28.16 -6.87
N LEU A 496 -4.09 -28.01 -5.53
CA LEU A 496 -3.79 -29.09 -4.59
C LEU A 496 -4.97 -30.04 -4.35
N HIS A 497 -6.22 -29.55 -4.41
CA HIS A 497 -7.43 -30.32 -4.10
C HIS A 497 -8.05 -31.04 -5.32
N THR A 498 -7.84 -30.55 -6.55
CA THR A 498 -8.51 -31.13 -7.73
C THR A 498 -7.74 -30.95 -9.05
N THR A 499 -7.68 -32.03 -9.83
CA THR A 499 -7.19 -32.03 -11.22
C THR A 499 -8.02 -31.14 -12.15
N HIS A 500 -9.27 -30.82 -11.79
CA HIS A 500 -10.18 -29.99 -12.59
C HIS A 500 -10.19 -28.51 -12.17
N CYS A 501 -9.10 -28.01 -11.57
CA CYS A 501 -8.97 -26.65 -11.02
C CYS A 501 -9.28 -25.50 -12.01
N LYS A 502 -9.25 -25.72 -13.32
CA LYS A 502 -9.59 -24.70 -14.34
C LYS A 502 -11.02 -24.17 -14.23
N GLN A 503 -12.01 -25.02 -13.94
CA GLN A 503 -13.42 -24.57 -13.88
C GLN A 503 -13.68 -23.66 -12.66
N PRO A 504 -13.22 -23.98 -11.43
CA PRO A 504 -13.28 -23.03 -10.31
C PRO A 504 -12.50 -21.72 -10.55
N LYS A 505 -11.32 -21.76 -11.20
CA LYS A 505 -10.58 -20.55 -11.61
C LYS A 505 -11.37 -19.67 -12.58
N LEU A 506 -12.02 -20.27 -13.58
CA LEU A 506 -12.91 -19.55 -14.51
C LEU A 506 -14.17 -19.00 -13.81
N HIS A 507 -14.69 -19.69 -12.79
CA HIS A 507 -15.74 -19.13 -11.94
C HIS A 507 -15.27 -17.89 -11.17
N LEU A 508 -14.04 -17.90 -10.62
CA LEU A 508 -13.45 -16.70 -10.00
C LEU A 508 -13.25 -15.54 -10.99
N LEU A 509 -12.91 -15.83 -12.25
CA LEU A 509 -12.86 -14.81 -13.30
C LEU A 509 -14.25 -14.19 -13.58
N ARG A 510 -15.34 -14.99 -13.60
CA ARG A 510 -16.72 -14.47 -13.69
C ARG A 510 -17.08 -13.57 -12.50
N GLN A 511 -16.72 -14.00 -11.29
CA GLN A 511 -16.96 -13.24 -10.05
C GLN A 511 -16.20 -11.90 -10.10
N LEU A 512 -14.93 -11.90 -10.52
CA LEU A 512 -14.15 -10.68 -10.76
C LEU A 512 -14.81 -9.80 -11.83
N ASN A 513 -15.20 -10.37 -12.97
CA ASN A 513 -15.78 -9.60 -14.07
C ASN A 513 -17.09 -8.88 -13.66
N ARG A 514 -17.93 -9.54 -12.85
CA ARG A 514 -19.23 -9.03 -12.41
C ARG A 514 -19.17 -8.07 -11.22
N TYR A 515 -18.22 -8.26 -10.29
CA TYR A 515 -18.21 -7.55 -9.00
C TYR A 515 -16.98 -6.67 -8.75
N LYS A 516 -15.88 -6.83 -9.48
CA LYS A 516 -14.66 -6.02 -9.26
C LYS A 516 -14.31 -5.14 -10.45
N GLY A 517 -14.00 -3.88 -10.13
CA GLY A 517 -13.09 -3.07 -10.92
C GLY A 517 -11.68 -3.68 -10.95
N ASP A 518 -10.73 -2.99 -11.56
CA ASP A 518 -9.42 -3.51 -11.92
C ASP A 518 -8.38 -3.51 -10.76
N ALA A 519 -8.87 -3.74 -9.55
CA ALA A 519 -8.17 -3.65 -8.27
C ALA A 519 -7.39 -4.90 -7.83
N ALA A 520 -7.36 -5.95 -8.64
CA ALA A 520 -6.60 -7.19 -8.41
C ALA A 520 -5.93 -7.63 -9.71
N ASP A 521 -4.70 -8.15 -9.65
CA ASP A 521 -4.03 -8.70 -10.83
C ASP A 521 -4.66 -10.05 -11.23
N ILE A 522 -4.95 -10.24 -12.51
CA ILE A 522 -5.50 -11.47 -13.09
C ILE A 522 -4.51 -12.64 -12.95
N GLN A 523 -3.21 -12.36 -12.86
CA GLN A 523 -2.18 -13.37 -12.63
C GLN A 523 -2.43 -14.20 -11.36
N CYS A 524 -3.12 -13.64 -10.35
CA CYS A 524 -3.47 -14.40 -9.13
C CYS A 524 -4.37 -15.63 -9.40
N LEU A 525 -5.12 -15.64 -10.51
CA LEU A 525 -5.98 -16.77 -10.89
C LEU A 525 -5.19 -17.98 -11.39
N LYS A 526 -3.89 -17.81 -11.72
CA LYS A 526 -3.04 -18.83 -12.35
C LYS A 526 -3.73 -19.50 -13.55
N LEU A 527 -4.35 -18.69 -14.41
CA LEU A 527 -4.90 -19.12 -15.69
C LEU A 527 -3.84 -18.90 -16.77
N ALA A 528 -3.68 -19.86 -17.68
CA ALA A 528 -3.04 -19.58 -18.96
C ALA A 528 -3.96 -18.63 -19.74
N MET A 529 -3.42 -17.47 -20.16
CA MET A 529 -4.07 -16.52 -21.07
C MET A 529 -3.54 -16.71 -22.47
#